data_AF-A0A166L596-F1
#
_entry.id   AF-A0A166L596-F1
#
_cell.length_a   1.000
_cell.length_b   1.000
_cell.length_c   1.000
_cell.angle_alpha   90.00
_cell.angle_beta   90.00
_cell.angle_gamma   90.00
#
_symmetry.space_group_name_H-M   'P 1'
#
loop_
_entity.id
_entity.type
_entity.pdbx_description
1 polymer ?
#
loop_
_entity_poly.entity_id
_entity_poly.type
_entity_poly.pdbx_seq_one_letter_code
_entity_poly.pdbx_strand_id
1 'polypeptide(L)'
;LDISGAFPNAVIPVLIHNMRKRRIPVEFTDWIVRQNEGRKTRLTFDGFKSEVFEVWNGIDQGNPLSMPIYGFYGPDLLEESGDPDELQTVFVDDTTFLA
;
A
#
# COMPACT_ATOMS: atom_id res chain seq x y z
N LEU A 1 13.82 -5.74 -8.67
CA LEU A 1 13.29 -5.88 -7.31
C LEU A 1 11.79 -6.12 -7.43
N ASP A 2 11.28 -6.97 -6.55
CA ASP A 2 9.86 -7.32 -6.44
C ASP A 2 9.50 -7.23 -4.95
N ILE A 3 8.54 -6.37 -4.61
CA ILE A 3 8.12 -6.15 -3.22
C ILE A 3 7.09 -7.21 -2.83
N SER A 4 7.53 -8.20 -2.05
CA SER A 4 6.63 -9.24 -1.56
C SER A 4 5.48 -8.65 -0.74
N GLY A 5 4.25 -8.95 -1.16
CA GLY A 5 3.04 -8.56 -0.44
C GLY A 5 2.85 -7.04 -0.36
N ALA A 6 3.04 -6.33 -1.46
CA ALA A 6 2.93 -4.87 -1.57
C ALA A 6 1.75 -4.25 -0.79
N PHE A 7 0.52 -4.71 -1.06
CA PHE A 7 -0.68 -4.16 -0.42
C PHE A 7 -0.82 -4.59 1.05
N PRO A 8 -0.72 -5.90 1.41
CA PRO A 8 -0.81 -6.33 2.79
C PRO A 8 0.27 -5.76 3.72
N ASN A 9 1.43 -5.37 3.17
CA ASN A 9 2.55 -4.85 3.95
C ASN A 9 2.62 -3.32 3.99
N ALA A 10 1.76 -2.60 3.27
CA ALA A 10 1.72 -1.16 3.30
C ALA A 10 1.39 -0.62 4.71
N VAL A 11 2.25 0.24 5.24
CA VAL A 11 2.12 0.80 6.58
C VAL A 11 1.25 2.05 6.54
N ILE A 12 0.04 1.99 7.09
CA ILE A 12 -0.96 3.07 6.99
C ILE A 12 -0.42 4.43 7.49
N PRO A 13 0.24 4.53 8.66
CA PRO A 13 0.81 5.82 9.10
C PRO A 13 1.80 6.44 8.10
N VAL A 14 2.61 5.63 7.42
CA VAL A 14 3.59 6.08 6.42
C VAL A 14 2.86 6.52 5.14
N LEU A 15 1.86 5.75 4.67
CA LEU A 15 1.00 6.16 3.57
C LEU A 15 0.36 7.54 3.83
N ILE A 16 -0.21 7.74 5.03
CA ILE A 16 -0.82 9.01 5.41
C ILE A 16 0.21 10.15 5.44
N HIS A 17 1.41 9.88 5.98
CA HIS A 17 2.51 10.85 5.93
C HIS A 17 2.83 11.25 4.49
N ASN A 18 3.01 10.28 3.59
CA ASN A 18 3.39 10.51 2.19
C ASN A 18 2.29 11.23 1.40
N MET A 19 1.01 10.96 1.69
CA MET A 19 -0.12 11.68 1.11
C MET A 19 -0.15 13.15 1.57
N ARG A 20 0.10 13.40 2.86
CA ARG A 20 0.17 14.77 3.40
C ARG A 20 1.40 15.53 2.87
N LYS A 21 2.56 14.87 2.73
CA LYS A 21 3.77 15.39 2.04
C LYS A 21 3.43 15.90 0.64
N ARG A 22 2.51 15.22 -0.07
CA ARG A 22 2.02 15.58 -1.42
C ARG A 22 0.79 16.50 -1.43
N ARG A 23 0.45 17.10 -0.28
CA ARG A 23 -0.64 18.09 -0.12
C ARG A 23 -2.03 17.54 -0.44
N ILE A 24 -2.24 16.24 -0.28
CA ILE A 24 -3.61 15.68 -0.33
C ILE A 24 -4.41 16.28 0.85
N PRO A 25 -5.64 16.76 0.61
CA PRO A 25 -6.47 17.34 1.67
C PRO A 25 -6.66 16.40 2.86
N VAL A 26 -6.68 16.99 4.07
CA VAL A 26 -6.71 16.24 5.33
C VAL A 26 -7.94 15.34 5.43
N GLU A 27 -9.06 15.78 4.86
CA GLU A 27 -10.32 15.06 4.81
C GLU A 27 -10.19 13.68 4.17
N PHE A 28 -9.40 13.57 3.09
CA PHE A 28 -9.14 12.28 2.43
C PHE A 28 -8.19 11.42 3.26
N THR A 29 -7.15 12.02 3.85
CA THR A 29 -6.18 11.27 4.66
C THR A 29 -6.82 10.73 5.94
N ASP A 30 -7.68 11.51 6.59
CA ASP A 30 -8.41 11.10 7.79
C ASP A 30 -9.47 10.04 7.46
N TRP A 31 -10.09 10.13 6.28
CA TRP A 31 -10.99 9.08 5.81
C TRP A 31 -10.26 7.75 5.64
N ILE A 32 -9.05 7.74 5.09
CA ILE A 32 -8.22 6.52 4.96
C ILE A 32 -7.83 5.98 6.34
N VAL A 33 -7.48 6.84 7.30
CA VAL A 33 -7.23 6.39 8.68
C VAL A 33 -8.45 5.67 9.23
N ARG A 34 -9.63 6.30 9.19
CA ARG A 34 -10.88 5.72 9.69
C ARG A 34 -11.29 4.43 8.97
N GLN A 35 -11.06 4.33 7.66
CA GLN A 35 -11.29 3.11 6.89
C GLN A 35 -10.47 1.92 7.40
N ASN A 36 -9.28 2.18 7.93
CA ASN A 36 -8.35 1.14 8.38
C ASN A 36 -8.44 0.83 9.88
N GLU A 37 -9.23 1.60 10.65
CA GLU A 37 -9.43 1.39 12.08
C GLU A 37 -10.35 0.20 12.37
N GLY A 38 -9.91 -0.70 13.27
CA GLY A 38 -10.75 -1.79 13.78
C GLY A 38 -11.24 -2.79 12.74
N ARG A 39 -10.54 -2.91 11.60
CA ARG A 39 -10.92 -3.81 10.51
C ARG A 39 -10.98 -5.26 10.98
N LYS A 40 -12.05 -5.93 10.57
CA LYS A 40 -12.27 -7.37 10.80
C LYS A 40 -12.68 -8.01 9.50
N THR A 41 -12.21 -9.23 9.27
CA THR A 41 -12.52 -9.99 8.05
C THR A 41 -12.76 -11.45 8.37
N ARG A 42 -13.19 -12.18 7.36
CA ARG A 42 -13.41 -13.63 7.37
C ARG A 42 -13.00 -14.19 6.01
N LEU A 43 -12.30 -15.32 6.01
CA LEU A 43 -11.98 -16.05 4.80
C LEU A 43 -13.19 -16.88 4.37
N THR A 44 -13.53 -16.82 3.07
CA THR A 44 -14.58 -17.64 2.45
C THR A 44 -14.05 -18.25 1.16
N PHE A 45 -13.99 -19.58 1.09
CA PHE A 45 -13.57 -20.33 -0.10
C PHE A 45 -14.15 -21.75 -0.03
N ASP A 46 -14.53 -22.33 -1.17
CA ASP A 46 -14.99 -23.74 -1.28
C ASP A 46 -16.04 -24.18 -0.25
N GLY A 47 -16.96 -23.28 0.11
CA GLY A 47 -17.98 -23.54 1.14
C GLY A 47 -17.48 -23.45 2.59
N PHE A 48 -16.17 -23.34 2.81
CA PHE A 48 -15.58 -23.00 4.10
C PHE A 48 -15.76 -21.52 4.42
N LYS A 49 -16.00 -21.24 5.70
CA LYS A 49 -16.06 -19.90 6.28
C LYS A 49 -15.25 -19.92 7.58
N SER A 50 -14.21 -19.10 7.67
CA SER A 50 -13.44 -18.97 8.92
C SER A 50 -14.24 -18.26 10.00
N GLU A 51 -13.70 -18.24 11.22
CA GLU A 51 -14.11 -17.24 12.21
C GLU A 51 -13.73 -15.82 11.75
N VAL A 52 -14.35 -14.81 12.35
CA VAL A 52 -13.98 -13.41 12.13
C VAL A 52 -12.68 -13.10 12.88
N PHE A 53 -11.73 -12.46 12.23
CA PHE A 53 -10.45 -12.05 12.82
C PHE A 53 -10.07 -10.63 12.44
N GLU A 54 -9.13 -10.05 13.19
CA GLU A 54 -8.69 -8.66 13.04
C GLU A 54 -7.65 -8.51 11.93
N VAL A 55 -7.74 -7.41 11.19
CA VAL A 55 -6.79 -7.02 10.13
C VAL A 55 -5.97 -5.86 10.64
N TRP A 56 -4.70 -6.12 10.92
CA TRP A 56 -3.81 -5.17 11.61
C TRP A 56 -3.07 -4.20 10.71
N ASN A 57 -2.80 -4.59 9.45
CA ASN A 57 -1.98 -3.81 8.55
C ASN A 57 -2.40 -3.99 7.09
N GLY A 58 -1.81 -3.17 6.22
CA GLY A 58 -1.98 -3.26 4.79
C GLY A 58 -3.26 -2.62 4.29
N ILE A 59 -3.27 -2.36 2.99
CA ILE A 59 -4.44 -1.92 2.23
C ILE A 59 -5.12 -3.13 1.60
N ASP A 60 -6.46 -3.07 1.51
CA ASP A 60 -7.27 -4.21 1.12
C ASP A 60 -7.10 -4.54 -0.38
N GLN A 61 -6.64 -5.75 -0.69
CA GLN A 61 -6.62 -6.23 -2.08
C GLN A 61 -8.06 -6.40 -2.59
N GLY A 62 -8.33 -5.86 -3.78
CA GLY A 62 -9.67 -5.84 -4.38
C GLY A 62 -10.51 -4.60 -4.04
N ASN A 63 -10.06 -3.72 -3.14
CA ASN A 63 -10.66 -2.41 -2.97
C ASN A 63 -10.21 -1.47 -4.12
N PRO A 64 -11.13 -0.83 -4.88
CA PRO A 64 -10.79 0.06 -5.98
C PRO A 64 -9.86 1.24 -5.61
N LEU A 65 -9.84 1.64 -4.34
CA LEU A 65 -8.98 2.72 -3.87
C LEU A 65 -7.56 2.29 -3.54
N SER A 66 -7.32 0.99 -3.32
CA SER A 66 -6.02 0.48 -2.88
C SER A 66 -4.91 0.74 -3.90
N MET A 67 -5.20 0.59 -5.19
CA MET A 67 -4.25 0.87 -6.27
C MET A 67 -3.84 2.36 -6.31
N PRO A 68 -4.78 3.33 -6.41
CA PRO A 68 -4.44 4.75 -6.36
C PRO A 68 -3.66 5.17 -5.11
N ILE A 69 -4.05 4.69 -3.92
CA ILE A 69 -3.37 5.11 -2.69
C ILE A 69 -2.00 4.45 -2.53
N TYR A 70 -1.78 3.24 -3.05
CA TYR A 70 -0.44 2.64 -3.11
C TYR A 70 0.54 3.49 -3.93
N GLY A 71 0.04 4.22 -4.94
CA GLY A 71 0.84 5.20 -5.70
C GLY A 71 1.40 6.35 -4.85
N PHE A 72 0.89 6.60 -3.65
CA PHE A 72 1.48 7.53 -2.68
C PHE A 72 2.48 6.85 -1.72
N TYR A 73 2.43 5.53 -1.60
CA TYR A 73 3.28 4.75 -0.71
C TYR A 73 4.56 4.30 -1.40
N GLY A 74 4.42 3.58 -2.53
CA GLY A 74 5.52 2.93 -3.24
C GLY A 74 6.69 3.84 -3.63
N PRO A 75 6.46 5.03 -4.23
CA PRO A 75 7.56 5.87 -4.72
C PRO A 75 8.56 6.29 -3.64
N ASP A 76 8.10 6.61 -2.42
CA ASP A 76 8.99 7.03 -1.34
C ASP A 76 9.83 5.86 -0.78
N LEU A 77 9.47 4.59 -1.07
CA LEU A 77 10.32 3.43 -0.74
C LEU A 77 11.49 3.26 -1.73
N LEU A 78 11.34 3.81 -2.93
CA LEU A 78 12.25 3.60 -4.06
C LEU A 78 13.13 4.82 -4.36
N GLU A 79 12.77 6.00 -3.84
CA GLU A 79 13.50 7.26 -4.01
C GLU A 79 14.98 7.17 -3.58
N GLU A 80 15.33 6.23 -2.70
CA GLU A 80 16.70 6.00 -2.21
C GLU A 80 17.40 4.77 -2.84
N SER A 81 16.80 4.15 -3.87
CA SER A 81 17.32 2.90 -4.46
C SER A 81 17.86 3.11 -5.88
N GLY A 82 19.14 2.80 -6.10
CA GLY A 82 19.78 2.79 -7.42
C GLY A 82 21.10 3.56 -7.49
N ASP A 83 21.91 3.27 -8.51
CA ASP A 83 23.07 4.08 -8.90
C ASP A 83 22.60 5.26 -9.78
N PRO A 84 23.09 6.50 -9.59
CA PRO A 84 22.79 7.62 -10.49
C PRO A 84 23.06 7.37 -11.98
N ASP A 85 23.95 6.43 -12.31
CA ASP A 85 24.30 6.05 -13.68
C ASP A 85 23.40 4.92 -14.25
N GLU A 86 22.45 4.38 -13.48
CA GLU A 86 21.50 3.35 -13.91
C GLU A 86 20.13 3.94 -14.31
N LEU A 87 19.49 3.31 -15.30
CA LEU A 87 18.09 3.59 -15.63
C LEU A 87 17.17 2.78 -14.70
N GLN A 88 16.23 3.47 -14.04
CA GLN A 88 15.23 2.86 -13.16
C GLN A 88 13.83 2.96 -13.78
N THR A 89 13.07 1.86 -13.74
CA THR A 89 11.63 1.85 -14.03
C THR A 89 10.87 1.14 -12.93
N VAL A 90 9.67 1.66 -12.61
CA VAL A 90 8.81 1.17 -11.52
C VAL A 90 7.41 0.94 -12.06
N PHE A 91 6.85 -0.23 -11.79
CA PHE A 91 5.47 -0.56 -12.05
C PHE A 91 4.85 -1.23 -10.82
N VAL A 92 4.10 -0.43 -10.04
CA VAL A 92 3.51 -0.86 -8.77
C VAL A 92 4.58 -1.33 -7.78
N ASP A 93 4.78 -2.64 -7.63
CA ASP A 93 5.75 -3.30 -6.79
C ASP A 93 7.00 -3.80 -7.53
N ASP A 94 6.91 -3.93 -8.85
CA ASP A 94 8.05 -4.28 -9.69
C ASP A 94 8.94 -3.06 -9.92
N THR A 95 10.24 -3.23 -9.67
CA THR A 95 11.27 -2.24 -10.00
C THR A 95 12.37 -2.89 -10.80
N THR A 96 12.73 -2.30 -11.93
CA THR A 96 13.84 -2.78 -12.77
C THR A 96 14.93 -1.71 -12.85
N PHE A 97 16.17 -2.13 -12.64
CA PHE A 97 17.37 -1.33 -12.87
C PHE A 97 18.08 -1.85 -14.12
N LEU A 98 18.56 -0.93 -14.96
CA LEU A 98 19.29 -1.22 -16.19
C LEU A 98 20.58 -0.41 -16.18
N ALA A 99 21.71 -1.11 -16.17
CA ALA A 99 23.06 -0.57 -16.28
C ALA A 99 23.60 -0.59 -17.72
#